data_AF-A0A090CZQ2-F1
#
_entry.id   AF-A0A090CZQ2-F1
#
_cell.length_a   1.000
_cell.length_b   1.000
_cell.length_c   1.000
_cell.angle_alpha   90.00
_cell.angle_beta   90.00
_cell.angle_gamma   90.00
#
_symmetry.space_group_name_H-M   'P 1'
#
loop_
_entity.id
_entity.type
_entity.pdbx_description
1 polymer ?
#
loop_
_entity_poly.entity_id
_entity_poly.type
_entity_poly.pdbx_seq_one_letter_code
_entity_poly.pdbx_strand_id
1 'polypeptide(L)'
;MMKMPIYPLIQVVEVKKRRVENQEKVVKLKQDALDQELKRLKEREAERDKVLNHYNDKLEQLRAEFDHGTTSEKIIQMKVYLKEVKERLKVEEKKVKEQKEQVEVARKDLEQAQKELKKRRLDVDKLNTHREDWEKEMMKEIEIKEAVELDEMGTVIFLKQMRESKE
;
A
#
# COMPACT_ATOMS: atom_id res chain seq x y z
N MET A 1 -27.85 -11.08 36.55
CA MET A 1 -26.91 -10.62 35.52
C MET A 1 -27.55 -10.83 34.17
N MET A 2 -28.17 -9.79 33.63
CA MET A 2 -28.62 -9.81 32.23
C MET A 2 -27.41 -10.04 31.32
N LYS A 3 -27.56 -10.91 30.30
CA LYS A 3 -26.51 -11.09 29.29
C LYS A 3 -26.42 -9.81 28.45
N MET A 4 -25.21 -9.28 28.29
CA MET A 4 -24.96 -8.17 27.38
C MET A 4 -25.45 -8.52 25.97
N PRO A 5 -26.23 -7.64 25.32
CA PRO A 5 -26.65 -7.86 23.95
C PRO A 5 -25.43 -7.91 23.03
N ILE A 6 -25.56 -8.60 21.90
CA ILE A 6 -24.51 -8.64 20.87
C ILE A 6 -24.57 -7.33 20.09
N TYR A 7 -23.40 -6.73 19.83
CA TYR A 7 -23.31 -5.50 19.05
C TYR A 7 -23.99 -5.66 17.66
N PRO A 8 -25.00 -4.83 17.33
CA PRO A 8 -25.81 -5.02 16.13
C PRO A 8 -25.02 -4.99 14.82
N LEU A 9 -23.92 -4.24 14.77
CA LEU A 9 -23.11 -4.07 13.56
C LEU A 9 -21.86 -4.97 13.54
N ILE A 10 -21.84 -6.06 14.32
CA ILE A 10 -20.67 -6.94 14.42
C ILE A 10 -20.27 -7.56 13.07
N GLN A 11 -21.26 -7.98 12.26
CA GLN A 11 -21.02 -8.52 10.92
C GLN A 11 -20.41 -7.46 9.99
N VAL A 12 -20.83 -6.19 10.15
CA VAL A 12 -20.30 -5.08 9.36
C VAL A 12 -18.84 -4.81 9.74
N VAL A 13 -18.51 -4.83 11.03
CA VAL A 13 -17.11 -4.71 11.51
C VAL A 13 -16.25 -5.81 10.91
N GLU A 14 -16.71 -7.07 10.94
CA GLU A 14 -15.95 -8.20 10.42
C GLU A 14 -15.71 -8.09 8.91
N VAL A 15 -16.75 -7.75 8.14
CA VAL A 15 -16.62 -7.51 6.69
C VAL A 15 -15.64 -6.38 6.41
N LYS A 16 -15.67 -5.29 7.19
CA LYS A 16 -14.72 -4.17 7.02
C LYS A 16 -13.29 -4.55 7.39
N LYS A 17 -13.08 -5.35 8.44
CA LYS A 17 -11.76 -5.90 8.80
C LYS A 17 -11.19 -6.77 7.68
N ARG A 18 -11.99 -7.70 7.13
CA ARG A 18 -11.61 -8.52 5.97
C ARG A 18 -11.26 -7.66 4.74
N ARG A 19 -11.98 -6.56 4.51
CA ARG A 19 -11.66 -5.61 3.42
C ARG A 19 -10.32 -4.90 3.64
N VAL A 20 -9.96 -4.57 4.88
CA VAL A 20 -8.64 -4.02 5.21
C VAL A 20 -7.56 -5.07 4.92
N GLU A 21 -7.70 -6.30 5.41
CA GLU A 21 -6.74 -7.38 5.15
C GLU A 21 -6.54 -7.66 3.66
N ASN A 22 -7.63 -7.67 2.88
CA ASN A 22 -7.55 -7.84 1.44
C ASN A 22 -6.82 -6.65 0.77
N GLN A 23 -7.06 -5.42 1.23
CA GLN A 23 -6.35 -4.25 0.73
C GLN A 23 -4.87 -4.27 1.11
N GLU A 24 -4.50 -4.77 2.29
CA GLU A 24 -3.10 -4.95 2.69
C GLU A 24 -2.37 -5.91 1.77
N LYS A 25 -3.03 -7.02 1.38
CA LYS A 25 -2.50 -7.94 0.37
C LYS A 25 -2.30 -7.24 -0.98
N VAL A 26 -3.26 -6.41 -1.41
CA VAL A 26 -3.13 -5.63 -2.65
C VAL A 26 -1.96 -4.66 -2.60
N VAL A 27 -1.79 -3.92 -1.49
CA VAL A 27 -0.65 -3.01 -1.30
C VAL A 27 0.67 -3.78 -1.38
N LYS A 28 0.75 -4.96 -0.74
CA LYS A 28 1.94 -5.81 -0.81
C LYS A 28 2.24 -6.27 -2.25
N LEU A 29 1.23 -6.74 -2.98
CA LEU A 29 1.40 -7.13 -4.39
C LEU A 29 1.86 -5.96 -5.27
N LYS A 30 1.36 -4.74 -5.03
CA LYS A 30 1.79 -3.53 -5.75
C LYS A 30 3.21 -3.10 -5.38
N GLN A 31 3.61 -3.29 -4.12
CA GLN A 31 4.97 -3.07 -3.66
C GLN A 31 5.94 -4.03 -4.37
N ASP A 32 5.61 -5.32 -4.38
CA ASP A 32 6.42 -6.35 -5.04
C ASP A 32 6.53 -6.09 -6.56
N ALA A 33 5.45 -5.62 -7.20
CA ALA A 33 5.47 -5.22 -8.60
C ALA A 33 6.39 -4.02 -8.85
N LEU A 34 6.34 -2.99 -8.01
CA LEU A 34 7.24 -1.83 -8.10
C LEU A 34 8.71 -2.26 -7.96
N ASP A 35 9.01 -3.16 -7.01
CA ASP A 35 10.36 -3.67 -6.79
C ASP A 35 10.88 -4.47 -8.01
N GLN A 36 10.00 -5.22 -8.69
CA GLN A 36 10.34 -5.90 -9.94
C GLN A 36 10.64 -4.91 -11.07
N GLU A 37 9.82 -3.87 -11.24
CA GLU A 37 10.06 -2.86 -12.28
C GLU A 37 11.34 -2.03 -11.99
N LEU A 38 11.66 -1.78 -10.72
CA LEU A 38 12.93 -1.15 -10.33
C LEU A 38 14.14 -2.04 -10.62
N LYS A 39 14.03 -3.36 -10.43
CA LYS A 39 15.09 -4.30 -10.82
C LYS A 39 15.30 -4.30 -12.34
N ARG A 40 14.20 -4.38 -13.11
CA ARG A 40 14.27 -4.28 -14.58
C ARG A 40 14.87 -2.95 -15.04
N LEU A 41 14.52 -1.85 -14.38
CA LEU A 41 15.11 -0.54 -14.69
C LEU A 41 16.62 -0.56 -14.49
N LYS A 42 17.12 -1.12 -13.38
CA LYS A 42 18.56 -1.25 -13.13
C LYS A 42 19.26 -2.11 -14.19
N GLU A 43 18.64 -3.20 -14.62
CA GLU A 43 19.18 -4.05 -15.69
C GLU A 43 19.27 -3.28 -17.01
N ARG A 44 18.23 -2.52 -17.37
CA ARG A 44 18.22 -1.67 -18.57
C ARG A 44 19.22 -0.52 -18.50
N GLU A 45 19.38 0.11 -17.35
CA GLU A 45 20.39 1.15 -17.14
C GLU A 45 21.80 0.57 -17.29
N ALA A 46 22.05 -0.64 -16.76
CA ALA A 46 23.33 -1.33 -16.94
C ALA A 46 23.59 -1.73 -18.41
N GLU A 47 22.57 -2.15 -19.16
CA GLU A 47 22.69 -2.39 -20.61
C GLU A 47 23.05 -1.10 -21.36
N ARG A 48 22.35 0.00 -21.06
CA ARG A 48 22.63 1.32 -21.64
C ARG A 48 24.06 1.76 -21.32
N ASP A 49 24.50 1.61 -20.07
CA ASP A 49 25.83 2.02 -19.63
C ASP A 49 26.94 1.22 -20.33
N LYS A 50 26.73 -0.08 -20.61
CA LYS A 50 27.66 -0.87 -21.43
C LYS A 50 27.81 -0.31 -22.84
N VAL A 51 26.70 0.08 -23.48
CA VAL A 51 26.72 0.66 -24.83
C VAL A 51 27.36 2.05 -24.81
N LEU A 52 27.10 2.84 -23.77
CA LEU A 52 27.71 4.15 -23.57
C LEU A 52 29.23 4.05 -23.39
N ASN A 53 29.71 3.11 -22.57
CA ASN A 53 31.14 2.87 -22.39
C ASN A 53 31.78 2.43 -23.71
N HIS A 54 31.16 1.49 -24.44
CA HIS A 54 31.65 1.09 -25.76
C HIS A 54 31.71 2.25 -26.76
N TYR A 55 30.75 3.16 -26.72
CA TYR A 55 30.76 4.38 -27.54
C TYR A 55 31.93 5.31 -27.17
N ASN A 56 32.16 5.52 -25.88
CA ASN A 56 33.26 6.35 -25.38
C ASN A 56 34.63 5.74 -25.71
N ASP A 57 34.80 4.43 -25.52
CA ASP A 57 36.03 3.71 -25.87
C ASP A 57 36.35 3.86 -27.37
N LYS A 58 35.31 3.80 -28.22
CA LYS A 58 35.47 3.98 -29.67
C LYS A 58 35.78 5.42 -30.07
N LEU A 59 35.29 6.40 -29.31
CA LEU A 59 35.66 7.80 -29.47
C LEU A 59 37.12 8.04 -29.07
N GLU A 60 37.58 7.45 -27.99
CA GLU A 60 38.97 7.53 -27.55
C GLU A 60 39.91 6.86 -28.56
N GLN A 61 39.55 5.68 -29.07
CA GLN A 61 40.29 5.02 -30.15
C GLN A 61 40.39 5.91 -31.39
N LEU A 62 39.30 6.58 -31.77
CA LEU A 62 39.32 7.52 -32.90
C LEU A 62 40.26 8.71 -32.64
N ARG A 63 40.25 9.27 -31.42
CA ARG A 63 41.16 10.37 -31.05
C ARG A 63 42.62 9.92 -31.12
N ALA A 64 42.95 8.76 -30.57
CA ALA A 64 44.30 8.21 -30.64
C ALA A 64 44.78 7.99 -32.09
N GLU A 65 43.91 7.49 -32.97
CA GLU A 65 44.22 7.30 -34.40
C GLU A 65 44.37 8.64 -35.16
N PHE A 66 43.70 9.71 -34.71
CA PHE A 66 43.94 11.07 -35.23
C PHE A 66 45.33 11.58 -34.82
N ASP A 67 45.70 11.41 -33.55
CA ASP A 67 47.00 11.83 -33.02
C ASP A 67 48.17 11.06 -33.68
N HIS A 68 47.93 9.82 -34.09
CA HIS A 68 48.92 8.98 -34.79
C HIS A 68 49.08 9.30 -36.29
N GLY A 69 48.28 10.21 -36.85
CA GLY A 69 48.40 10.63 -38.26
C GLY A 69 47.98 9.55 -39.28
N THR A 70 46.86 8.89 -39.05
CA THR A 70 46.38 7.75 -39.86
C THR A 70 45.74 8.15 -41.20
N THR A 71 45.44 7.16 -42.04
CA THR A 71 44.84 7.37 -43.36
C THR A 71 43.37 7.79 -43.29
N SER A 72 42.98 8.68 -44.19
CA SER A 72 41.61 9.22 -44.29
C SER A 72 40.52 8.13 -44.35
N GLU A 73 40.81 7.01 -45.02
CA GLU A 73 39.86 5.90 -45.19
C GLU A 73 39.51 5.20 -43.86
N LYS A 74 40.50 4.96 -42.99
CA LYS A 74 40.26 4.38 -41.65
C LYS A 74 39.43 5.30 -40.77
N ILE A 75 39.69 6.61 -40.84
CA ILE A 75 38.95 7.64 -40.11
C ILE A 75 37.48 7.66 -40.54
N ILE A 76 37.21 7.53 -41.84
CA ILE A 76 35.84 7.47 -42.38
C ILE A 76 35.12 6.21 -41.88
N GLN A 77 35.77 5.04 -41.92
CA GLN A 77 35.19 3.78 -41.42
C GLN A 77 34.84 3.86 -39.93
N MET A 78 35.74 4.39 -39.10
CA MET A 78 35.48 4.55 -37.66
C MET A 78 34.36 5.56 -37.37
N LYS A 79 34.22 6.63 -38.18
CA LYS A 79 33.08 7.57 -38.07
C LYS A 79 31.75 6.92 -38.42
N VAL A 80 31.71 6.02 -39.42
CA VAL A 80 30.49 5.26 -39.74
C VAL A 80 30.12 4.34 -38.57
N TYR A 81 31.09 3.61 -38.03
CA TYR A 81 30.88 2.74 -36.88
C TYR A 81 30.37 3.51 -35.65
N LEU A 82 30.95 4.68 -35.35
CA LEU A 82 30.49 5.53 -34.26
C LEU A 82 29.04 6.02 -34.45
N LYS A 83 28.63 6.31 -35.69
CA LYS A 83 27.22 6.63 -35.97
C LYS A 83 26.30 5.46 -35.67
N GLU A 84 26.68 4.24 -36.06
CA GLU A 84 25.89 3.03 -35.74
C GLU A 84 25.77 2.79 -34.24
N VAL A 85 26.89 2.92 -33.50
CA VAL A 85 26.88 2.77 -32.04
C VAL A 85 26.05 3.87 -31.37
N LYS A 86 26.08 5.10 -31.89
CA LYS A 86 25.25 6.20 -31.40
C LYS A 86 23.75 5.94 -31.61
N GLU A 87 23.36 5.35 -32.74
CA GLU A 87 21.97 4.95 -32.97
C GLU A 87 21.54 3.81 -32.03
N ARG A 88 22.43 2.83 -31.76
CA ARG A 88 22.17 1.79 -30.74
C ARG A 88 21.99 2.40 -29.35
N LEU A 89 22.81 3.38 -28.98
CA LEU A 89 22.69 4.08 -27.69
C LEU A 89 21.33 4.77 -27.56
N LYS A 90 20.87 5.48 -28.60
CA LYS A 90 19.53 6.11 -28.60
C LYS A 90 18.40 5.09 -28.40
N VAL A 91 18.52 3.91 -29.00
CA VAL A 91 17.54 2.83 -28.83
C VAL A 91 17.52 2.35 -27.37
N GLU A 92 18.68 2.14 -26.75
CA GLU A 92 18.76 1.75 -25.34
C GLU A 92 18.26 2.87 -24.40
N GLU A 93 18.58 4.13 -24.67
CA GLU A 93 18.04 5.27 -23.92
C GLU A 93 16.51 5.35 -24.00
N LYS A 94 15.94 5.04 -25.17
CA LYS A 94 14.49 4.96 -25.34
C LYS A 94 13.88 3.84 -24.48
N LYS A 95 14.48 2.66 -24.46
CA LYS A 95 14.03 1.54 -23.60
C LYS A 95 14.12 1.90 -22.11
N VAL A 96 15.19 2.55 -21.67
CA VAL A 96 15.31 3.03 -20.29
C VAL A 96 14.22 4.04 -19.97
N LYS A 97 13.92 4.97 -20.89
CA LYS A 97 12.84 5.95 -20.71
C LYS A 97 11.47 5.27 -20.58
N GLU A 98 11.15 4.33 -21.48
CA GLU A 98 9.91 3.56 -21.42
C GLU A 98 9.79 2.78 -20.10
N GLN A 99 10.88 2.19 -19.62
CA GLN A 99 10.92 1.51 -18.32
C GLN A 99 10.73 2.47 -17.13
N LYS A 100 11.27 3.70 -17.20
CA LYS A 100 11.03 4.74 -16.18
C LYS A 100 9.57 5.15 -16.12
N GLU A 101 8.91 5.26 -17.27
CA GLU A 101 7.48 5.54 -17.33
C GLU A 101 6.66 4.40 -16.68
N GLN A 102 7.03 3.13 -16.90
CA GLN A 102 6.40 1.98 -16.24
C GLN A 102 6.60 1.99 -14.72
N VAL A 103 7.81 2.32 -14.25
CA VAL A 103 8.09 2.46 -12.80
C VAL A 103 7.23 3.56 -12.19
N GLU A 104 7.07 4.71 -12.86
CA GLU A 104 6.22 5.79 -12.36
C GLU A 104 4.74 5.40 -12.31
N VAL A 105 4.24 4.62 -13.28
CA VAL A 105 2.89 4.06 -13.23
C VAL A 105 2.74 3.13 -12.02
N ALA A 106 3.68 2.19 -11.83
CA ALA A 106 3.66 1.27 -10.69
C ALA A 106 3.73 2.01 -9.33
N ARG A 107 4.48 3.11 -9.28
CA ARG A 107 4.58 3.97 -8.09
C ARG A 107 3.26 4.67 -7.78
N LYS A 108 2.58 5.21 -8.79
CA LYS A 108 1.25 5.83 -8.64
C LYS A 108 0.20 4.80 -8.20
N ASP A 109 0.24 3.60 -8.76
CA ASP A 109 -0.62 2.49 -8.37
C ASP A 109 -0.44 2.13 -6.88
N LEU A 110 0.80 2.04 -6.42
CA LEU A 110 1.12 1.77 -5.02
C LEU A 110 0.59 2.90 -4.11
N GLU A 111 0.81 4.16 -4.49
CA GLU A 111 0.33 5.31 -3.72
C GLU A 111 -1.21 5.32 -3.62
N GLN A 112 -1.91 5.00 -4.70
CA GLN A 112 -3.37 4.88 -4.70
C GLN A 112 -3.82 3.73 -3.78
N ALA A 113 -3.19 2.57 -3.86
CA ALA A 113 -3.51 1.43 -3.01
C ALA A 113 -3.30 1.73 -1.51
N GLN A 114 -2.24 2.49 -1.17
CA GLN A 114 -1.97 2.95 0.19
C GLN A 114 -3.01 3.96 0.69
N LYS A 115 -3.44 4.91 -0.16
CA LYS A 115 -4.52 5.86 0.17
C LYS A 115 -5.83 5.13 0.44
N GLU A 116 -6.16 4.14 -0.38
CA GLU A 116 -7.33 3.29 -0.18
C GLU A 116 -7.22 2.50 1.13
N LEU A 117 -6.07 1.88 1.43
CA LEU A 117 -5.84 1.18 2.69
C LEU A 117 -6.07 2.09 3.90
N LYS A 118 -5.53 3.31 3.88
CA LYS A 118 -5.75 4.30 4.93
C LYS A 118 -7.24 4.61 5.11
N LYS A 119 -7.98 4.80 4.03
CA LYS A 119 -9.44 5.02 4.08
C LYS A 119 -10.18 3.82 4.68
N ARG A 120 -9.80 2.59 4.31
CA ARG A 120 -10.41 1.37 4.87
C ARG A 120 -10.12 1.19 6.35
N ARG A 121 -8.91 1.54 6.82
CA ARG A 121 -8.58 1.53 8.25
C ARG A 121 -9.41 2.53 9.04
N LEU A 122 -9.52 3.77 8.54
CA LEU A 122 -10.37 4.80 9.16
C LEU A 122 -11.84 4.34 9.28
N ASP A 123 -12.35 3.63 8.28
CA ASP A 123 -13.70 3.07 8.32
C ASP A 123 -13.88 2.00 9.42
N VAL A 124 -12.85 1.20 9.69
CA VAL A 124 -12.86 0.20 10.77
C VAL A 124 -12.74 0.89 12.12
N ASP A 125 -11.86 1.88 12.24
CA ASP A 125 -11.65 2.64 13.47
C ASP A 125 -12.95 3.33 13.91
N LYS A 126 -13.67 3.98 12.98
CA LYS A 126 -14.99 4.57 13.24
C LYS A 126 -16.00 3.57 13.79
N LEU A 127 -16.03 2.35 13.24
CA LEU A 127 -16.94 1.31 13.72
C LEU A 127 -16.54 0.76 15.08
N ASN A 128 -15.24 0.71 15.39
CA ASN A 128 -14.75 0.31 16.71
C ASN A 128 -15.13 1.37 17.75
N THR A 129 -14.95 2.67 17.46
CA THR A 129 -15.40 3.74 18.36
C THR A 129 -16.90 3.68 18.61
N HIS A 130 -17.71 3.55 17.55
CA HIS A 130 -19.16 3.39 17.70
C HIS A 130 -19.54 2.15 18.52
N ARG A 131 -18.81 1.03 18.34
CA ARG A 131 -19.01 -0.17 19.14
C ARG A 131 -18.72 0.07 20.62
N GLU A 132 -17.61 0.73 20.94
CA GLU A 132 -17.25 1.06 22.32
C GLU A 132 -18.29 1.98 22.98
N ASP A 133 -18.81 2.96 22.24
CA ASP A 133 -19.86 3.86 22.75
C ASP A 133 -21.17 3.12 22.98
N TRP A 134 -21.56 2.25 22.04
CA TRP A 134 -22.74 1.39 22.19
C TRP A 134 -22.62 0.42 23.38
N GLU A 135 -21.45 -0.20 23.58
CA GLU A 135 -21.20 -1.07 24.73
C GLU A 135 -21.36 -0.29 26.05
N LYS A 136 -20.87 0.96 26.12
CA LYS A 136 -21.04 1.82 27.31
C LYS A 136 -22.51 2.19 27.55
N GLU A 137 -23.26 2.55 26.51
CA GLU A 137 -24.69 2.86 26.64
C GLU A 137 -25.47 1.64 27.10
N MET A 138 -25.16 0.46 26.56
CA MET A 138 -25.85 -0.76 26.94
C MET A 138 -25.55 -1.20 28.36
N MET A 139 -24.31 -1.02 28.82
CA MET A 139 -23.98 -1.24 30.23
C MET A 139 -24.79 -0.33 31.15
N LYS A 140 -24.92 0.96 30.83
CA LYS A 140 -25.76 1.89 31.61
C LYS A 140 -27.23 1.48 31.61
N GLU A 141 -27.78 1.05 30.48
CA GLU A 141 -29.17 0.58 30.42
C GLU A 141 -29.40 -0.69 31.25
N ILE A 142 -28.45 -1.62 31.25
CA ILE A 142 -28.52 -2.83 32.07
C ILE A 142 -28.46 -2.45 33.55
N GLU A 143 -27.55 -1.56 33.95
CA GLU A 143 -27.45 -1.08 35.33
C GLU A 143 -28.75 -0.41 35.80
N ILE A 144 -29.37 0.43 34.96
CA ILE A 144 -30.66 1.07 35.27
C ILE A 144 -31.76 0.02 35.44
N LYS A 145 -31.84 -0.98 34.54
CA LYS A 145 -32.85 -2.05 34.63
C LYS A 145 -32.64 -2.91 35.87
N GLU A 146 -31.42 -3.32 36.17
CA GLU A 146 -31.10 -4.09 37.37
C GLU A 146 -31.43 -3.29 38.64
N ALA A 147 -31.18 -1.98 38.68
CA ALA A 147 -31.58 -1.12 39.79
C ALA A 147 -33.10 -1.06 39.99
N VAL A 148 -33.86 -0.88 38.89
CA VAL A 148 -35.33 -0.87 38.93
C VAL A 148 -35.87 -2.23 39.41
N GLU A 149 -35.35 -3.34 38.88
CA GLU A 149 -35.75 -4.69 39.30
C GLU A 149 -35.46 -4.92 40.80
N LEU A 150 -34.32 -4.44 41.31
CA LEU A 150 -33.97 -4.53 42.73
C LEU A 150 -34.90 -3.70 43.62
N ASP A 151 -35.27 -2.49 43.21
CA ASP A 151 -36.21 -1.63 43.94
C ASP A 151 -37.63 -2.24 43.96
N GLU A 152 -38.08 -2.80 42.84
CA GLU A 152 -39.35 -3.51 42.75
C GLU A 152 -39.35 -4.75 43.65
N MET A 153 -38.28 -5.55 43.63
CA MET A 153 -38.10 -6.69 44.54
C MET A 153 -38.12 -6.25 46.01
N GLY A 154 -37.40 -5.17 46.36
CA GLY A 154 -37.39 -4.60 47.71
C GLY A 154 -38.78 -4.20 48.17
N THR A 155 -39.55 -3.54 47.30
CA THR A 155 -40.94 -3.15 47.57
C THR A 155 -41.83 -4.37 47.79
N VAL A 156 -41.72 -5.41 46.96
CA VAL A 156 -42.49 -6.65 47.11
C VAL A 156 -42.16 -7.36 48.43
N ILE A 157 -40.87 -7.44 48.80
CA ILE A 157 -40.43 -8.04 50.07
C ILE A 157 -41.00 -7.26 51.25
N PHE A 158 -40.90 -5.94 51.22
CA PHE A 158 -41.44 -5.07 52.28
C PHE A 158 -42.96 -5.24 52.44
N LEU A 159 -43.71 -5.21 51.32
CA LEU A 159 -45.17 -5.41 51.34
C LEU A 159 -45.56 -6.78 51.87
N LYS A 160 -44.78 -7.83 51.56
CA LYS A 160 -45.00 -9.18 52.10
C LYS A 160 -44.81 -9.20 53.62
N GLN A 161 -43.70 -8.66 54.12
CA GLN A 161 -43.42 -8.61 55.56
C GLN A 161 -44.49 -7.81 56.34
N MET A 162 -44.96 -6.69 55.77
CA MET A 162 -46.04 -5.89 56.36
C MET A 162 -47.39 -6.62 56.43
N ARG A 163 -47.66 -7.56 55.52
CA ARG A 163 -48.85 -8.41 55.58
C ARG A 163 -48.70 -9.47 56.66
N GLU A 164 -47.55 -10.15 56.69
CA GLU A 164 -47.24 -11.18 57.69
C GLU A 164 -47.20 -10.64 59.13
N SER A 165 -46.84 -9.37 59.34
CA SER A 165 -46.83 -8.75 60.68
C SER A 165 -48.20 -8.27 61.17
N LYS A 166 -49.22 -8.24 60.31
CA LYS A 166 -50.58 -7.78 60.63
C LYS A 166 -51.57 -8.93 60.87
N GLU A 167 -51.16 -10.16 60.57
CA GLU A 167 -51.82 -11.40 60.99
C GLU A 167 -51.33 -11.83 62.39
#